data_AF-A0A1E3W7M9-F1
#
_entry.id   AF-A0A1E3W7M9-F1
#
_cell.length_a   1.000
_cell.length_b   1.000
_cell.length_c   1.000
_cell.angle_alpha   90.00
_cell.angle_beta   90.00
_cell.angle_gamma   90.00
#
_symmetry.space_group_name_H-M   'P 1'
#
loop_
_entity.id
_entity.type
_entity.pdbx_description
1 polymer ?
#
loop_
_entity_poly.entity_id
_entity_poly.type
_entity_poly.pdbx_seq_one_letter_code
_entity_poly.pdbx_strand_id
1 'polypeptide(L)'
;MQEVHLDETDALAKLKTGDIDAAVVIAGKPAPILAHLEPSSGLKLLALPYLNGLEDDYYPASLTHEDYPQIIADGDSVDTVAVCAVLVSFNWARNNPRNAKIDHFVDRFFSNFDAFLAPPRHPKWRQVNFAATLEGWQRSPAAQAWIDRAKAAMAAKAGAGTSADDEARAQFDTFLAQADTGAAAASDDERARLFRAFLEWSRTQNQN
;
A
#
# COMPACT_ATOMS: atom_id res chain seq x y z
N MET A 1 -4.27 -25.71 -28.87
CA MET A 1 -4.94 -24.51 -28.35
C MET A 1 -4.71 -23.41 -29.37
N GLN A 2 -5.76 -22.69 -29.78
CA GLN A 2 -5.64 -21.58 -30.72
C GLN A 2 -5.76 -20.28 -29.92
N GLU A 3 -4.74 -19.42 -30.01
CA GLU A 3 -4.72 -18.13 -29.33
C GLU A 3 -5.31 -17.05 -30.23
N VAL A 4 -6.07 -16.13 -29.64
CA VAL A 4 -6.64 -14.96 -30.32
C VAL A 4 -6.42 -13.72 -29.45
N HIS A 5 -6.16 -12.59 -30.09
CA HIS A 5 -6.04 -11.30 -29.43
C HIS A 5 -7.31 -10.49 -29.67
N LEU A 6 -8.04 -10.22 -28.58
CA LEU A 6 -9.31 -9.50 -28.59
C LEU A 6 -9.27 -8.41 -27.53
N ASP A 7 -10.01 -7.33 -27.74
CA ASP A 7 -10.29 -6.43 -26.62
C ASP A 7 -11.27 -7.08 -25.63
N GLU A 8 -11.41 -6.46 -24.47
CA GLU A 8 -12.24 -6.92 -23.36
C GLU A 8 -13.71 -7.18 -23.78
N THR A 9 -14.30 -6.29 -24.58
CA THR A 9 -15.71 -6.39 -24.97
C THR A 9 -15.93 -7.54 -25.95
N ASP A 10 -15.07 -7.65 -26.95
CA ASP A 10 -15.11 -8.71 -27.94
C ASP A 10 -14.83 -10.09 -27.32
N ALA A 11 -13.88 -10.17 -26.38
CA ALA A 11 -13.58 -11.40 -25.65
C ALA A 11 -14.80 -11.87 -24.85
N LEU A 12 -15.49 -10.96 -24.15
CA LEU A 12 -16.69 -11.31 -23.40
C LEU A 12 -17.84 -11.76 -24.31
N ALA A 13 -18.03 -11.12 -25.46
CA ALA A 13 -19.04 -11.52 -26.42
C ALA A 13 -18.75 -12.95 -26.95
N LYS A 14 -17.49 -13.23 -27.31
CA LYS A 14 -17.07 -14.55 -27.82
C LYS A 14 -17.08 -15.65 -26.77
N LEU A 15 -16.80 -15.33 -25.50
CA LEU A 15 -17.00 -16.27 -24.38
C LEU A 15 -18.47 -16.68 -24.27
N LYS A 16 -19.41 -15.74 -24.44
CA LYS A 16 -20.85 -16.02 -24.35
C LYS A 16 -21.37 -16.84 -25.53
N THR A 17 -20.79 -16.70 -26.73
CA THR A 17 -21.17 -17.53 -27.88
C THR A 17 -20.49 -18.89 -27.91
N GLY A 18 -19.43 -19.08 -27.11
CA GLY A 18 -18.58 -20.28 -27.18
C GLY A 18 -17.59 -20.26 -28.34
N ASP A 19 -17.36 -19.11 -28.97
CA ASP A 19 -16.32 -18.94 -29.99
C ASP A 19 -14.91 -19.07 -29.38
N ILE A 20 -14.77 -18.76 -28.09
CA ILE A 20 -13.58 -18.97 -27.29
C ILE A 20 -13.97 -19.62 -25.95
N ASP A 21 -13.10 -20.49 -25.45
CA ASP A 21 -13.36 -21.25 -24.22
C ASP A 21 -12.96 -20.48 -22.94
N ALA A 22 -11.99 -19.56 -23.05
CA ALA A 22 -11.44 -18.81 -21.93
C ALA A 22 -10.83 -17.47 -22.40
N ALA A 23 -10.73 -16.53 -21.46
CA ALA A 23 -9.99 -15.27 -21.66
C ALA A 23 -9.10 -15.02 -20.44
N VAL A 24 -7.92 -14.43 -20.69
CA VAL A 24 -7.00 -13.97 -19.64
C VAL A 24 -7.17 -12.46 -19.51
N VAL A 25 -7.52 -11.99 -18.32
CA VAL A 25 -7.71 -10.57 -18.02
C VAL A 25 -6.65 -10.13 -17.01
N ILE A 26 -5.80 -9.18 -17.42
CA ILE A 26 -4.76 -8.60 -16.56
C ILE A 26 -5.18 -7.18 -16.21
N ALA A 27 -5.75 -7.00 -15.01
CA ALA A 27 -6.31 -5.72 -14.60
C ALA A 27 -6.18 -5.47 -13.09
N GLY A 28 -6.25 -4.20 -12.71
CA GLY A 28 -6.39 -3.84 -11.31
C GLY A 28 -7.82 -4.06 -10.82
N LYS A 29 -8.00 -4.90 -9.79
CA LYS A 29 -9.30 -5.04 -9.12
C LYS A 29 -9.76 -3.75 -8.40
N PRO A 30 -11.06 -3.42 -8.42
CA PRO A 30 -12.10 -4.08 -9.20
C PRO A 30 -12.02 -3.69 -10.69
N ALA A 31 -11.96 -4.69 -11.58
CA ALA A 31 -11.95 -4.48 -13.02
C ALA A 31 -13.38 -4.32 -13.56
N PRO A 32 -13.72 -3.25 -14.31
CA PRO A 32 -15.09 -3.03 -14.79
C PRO A 32 -15.67 -4.18 -15.62
N ILE A 33 -14.86 -4.83 -16.46
CA ILE A 33 -15.33 -5.99 -17.24
C ILE A 33 -15.80 -7.14 -16.36
N LEU A 34 -15.16 -7.37 -15.21
CA LEU A 34 -15.52 -8.43 -14.27
C LEU A 34 -16.66 -8.00 -13.34
N ALA A 35 -16.66 -6.74 -12.90
CA ALA A 35 -17.70 -6.18 -12.03
C ALA A 35 -19.09 -6.10 -12.69
N HIS A 36 -19.14 -5.98 -14.02
CA HIS A 36 -20.39 -5.98 -14.79
C HIS A 36 -20.79 -7.37 -15.32
N LEU A 37 -20.12 -8.44 -14.88
CA LEU A 37 -20.57 -9.80 -15.22
C LEU A 37 -21.85 -10.13 -14.47
N GLU A 38 -22.88 -10.47 -15.22
CA GLU A 38 -24.14 -10.95 -14.67
C GLU A 38 -24.02 -12.41 -14.20
N PRO A 39 -24.64 -12.78 -13.06
CA PRO A 39 -24.65 -14.17 -12.59
C PRO A 39 -25.22 -15.15 -13.62
N SER A 40 -26.15 -14.68 -14.46
CA SER A 40 -26.79 -15.47 -15.52
C SER A 40 -25.90 -15.72 -16.75
N SER A 41 -24.70 -15.12 -16.81
CA SER A 41 -23.78 -15.29 -17.94
C SER A 41 -23.24 -16.71 -18.10
N GLY A 42 -23.29 -17.53 -17.04
CA GLY A 42 -22.68 -18.87 -17.02
C GLY A 42 -21.14 -18.85 -16.99
N LEU A 43 -20.53 -17.67 -16.95
CA LEU A 43 -19.10 -17.50 -16.83
C LEU A 43 -18.66 -17.56 -15.38
N LYS A 44 -17.43 -18.03 -15.14
CA LYS A 44 -16.83 -18.12 -13.82
C LYS A 44 -15.36 -17.77 -13.87
N LEU A 45 -14.82 -17.36 -12.73
CA LEU A 45 -13.40 -17.19 -12.55
C LEU A 45 -12.75 -18.56 -12.31
N LEU A 46 -11.60 -18.81 -12.95
CA LEU A 46 -10.79 -20.00 -12.71
C LEU A 46 -9.66 -19.64 -11.77
N ALA A 47 -9.50 -20.44 -10.71
CA ALA A 47 -8.41 -20.27 -9.76
C ALA A 47 -7.07 -20.56 -10.44
N LEU A 48 -6.11 -19.65 -10.23
CA LEU A 48 -4.71 -19.82 -10.58
C LEU A 48 -3.91 -19.80 -9.27
N PRO A 49 -3.69 -20.97 -8.64
CA PRO A 49 -2.94 -21.04 -7.39
C PRO A 49 -1.51 -20.54 -7.59
N TYR A 50 -0.92 -19.99 -6.54
CA TYR A 50 0.47 -19.57 -6.56
C TYR A 50 1.38 -20.79 -6.47
N LEU A 51 1.91 -21.23 -7.61
CA LEU A 51 2.75 -22.41 -7.74
C LEU A 51 4.24 -22.06 -7.63
N ASN A 52 5.05 -23.06 -7.25
CA ASN A 52 6.51 -22.95 -7.26
C ASN A 52 7.00 -22.57 -8.68
N GLY A 53 7.92 -21.62 -8.77
CA GLY A 53 8.48 -21.09 -10.01
C GLY A 53 7.86 -19.76 -10.48
N LEU A 54 6.94 -19.17 -9.72
CA LEU A 54 6.33 -17.86 -10.01
C LEU A 54 6.95 -16.71 -9.20
N GLU A 55 7.86 -17.01 -8.28
CA GLU A 55 8.35 -16.09 -7.24
C GLU A 55 9.14 -14.89 -7.77
N ASP A 56 9.72 -15.02 -8.96
CA ASP A 56 10.52 -13.97 -9.57
C ASP A 56 9.65 -12.91 -10.29
N ASP A 57 8.47 -13.30 -10.77
CA ASP A 57 7.65 -12.48 -11.69
C ASP A 57 6.29 -12.07 -11.10
N TYR A 58 5.77 -12.83 -10.15
CA TYR A 58 4.41 -12.69 -9.65
C TYR A 58 4.33 -12.71 -8.13
N TYR A 59 3.25 -12.13 -7.62
CA TYR A 59 2.87 -12.17 -6.21
C TYR A 59 1.60 -12.99 -6.02
N PRO A 60 1.47 -13.72 -4.89
CA PRO A 60 0.22 -14.38 -4.55
C PRO A 60 -0.89 -13.34 -4.38
N ALA A 61 -2.07 -13.64 -4.91
CA ALA A 61 -3.23 -12.77 -4.80
C ALA A 61 -4.53 -13.58 -4.71
N SER A 62 -5.59 -12.94 -4.27
CA SER A 62 -6.94 -13.52 -4.26
C SER A 62 -7.97 -12.48 -4.70
N LEU A 63 -9.06 -12.97 -5.27
CA LEU A 63 -10.28 -12.21 -5.57
C LEU A 63 -11.37 -12.65 -4.59
N THR A 64 -12.09 -11.71 -4.00
CA THR A 64 -13.11 -11.99 -2.98
C THR A 64 -14.49 -11.46 -3.38
N HIS A 65 -15.51 -11.81 -2.58
CA HIS A 65 -16.86 -11.28 -2.75
C HIS A 65 -16.90 -9.74 -2.79
N GLU A 66 -16.10 -9.06 -1.96
CA GLU A 66 -16.04 -7.60 -1.93
C GLU A 66 -15.49 -7.00 -3.24
N ASP A 67 -14.65 -7.74 -3.97
CA ASP A 67 -14.15 -7.32 -5.27
C ASP A 67 -15.23 -7.52 -6.35
N TYR A 68 -15.92 -8.67 -6.34
CA TYR A 68 -16.84 -9.09 -7.41
C TYR A 68 -18.08 -9.86 -6.87
N PRO A 69 -19.05 -9.16 -6.26
CA PRO A 69 -20.14 -9.80 -5.52
C PRO A 69 -21.14 -10.57 -6.39
N GLN A 70 -21.16 -10.31 -7.70
CA GLN A 70 -22.06 -10.99 -8.65
C GLN A 70 -21.53 -12.36 -9.09
N ILE A 71 -20.23 -12.62 -8.95
CA ILE A 71 -19.56 -13.82 -9.52
C ILE A 71 -18.71 -14.58 -8.50
N ILE A 72 -18.56 -14.05 -7.28
CA ILE A 72 -17.94 -14.73 -6.13
C ILE A 72 -18.95 -14.73 -4.99
N ALA A 73 -19.26 -15.91 -4.43
CA ALA A 73 -20.20 -16.02 -3.33
C ALA A 73 -19.63 -15.41 -2.04
N ASP A 74 -20.52 -15.01 -1.12
CA ASP A 74 -20.10 -14.46 0.17
C ASP A 74 -19.31 -15.51 0.97
N GLY A 75 -18.17 -15.10 1.53
CA GLY A 75 -17.20 -15.97 2.19
C GLY A 75 -16.26 -16.75 1.27
N ASP A 76 -16.47 -16.74 -0.05
CA ASP A 76 -15.58 -17.41 -1.01
C ASP A 76 -14.44 -16.50 -1.49
N SER A 77 -13.36 -17.14 -1.97
CA SER A 77 -12.26 -16.48 -2.64
C SER A 77 -11.73 -17.31 -3.79
N VAL A 78 -11.15 -16.64 -4.78
CA VAL A 78 -10.52 -17.26 -5.95
C VAL A 78 -9.04 -16.89 -5.96
N ASP A 79 -8.18 -17.89 -5.83
CA ASP A 79 -6.73 -17.71 -5.91
C ASP A 79 -6.32 -17.22 -7.31
N THR A 80 -5.38 -16.30 -7.34
CA THR A 80 -4.79 -15.80 -8.58
C THR A 80 -3.37 -15.28 -8.30
N VAL A 81 -2.77 -14.67 -9.32
CA VAL A 81 -1.46 -14.04 -9.20
C VAL A 81 -1.54 -12.58 -9.63
N ALA A 82 -0.66 -11.76 -9.08
CA ALA A 82 -0.60 -10.34 -9.37
C ALA A 82 0.80 -9.92 -9.84
N VAL A 83 0.84 -8.86 -10.63
CA VAL A 83 2.07 -8.14 -10.99
C VAL A 83 2.01 -6.72 -10.44
N CYS A 84 3.18 -6.11 -10.25
CA CYS A 84 3.26 -4.69 -9.88
C CYS A 84 3.10 -3.79 -11.11
N ALA A 85 2.19 -2.83 -11.03
CA ALA A 85 2.12 -1.74 -12.00
C ALA A 85 3.09 -0.62 -11.58
N VAL A 86 3.97 -0.22 -12.50
CA VAL A 86 5.03 0.77 -12.23
C VAL A 86 4.99 1.91 -13.24
N LEU A 87 5.34 3.11 -12.80
CA LEU A 87 5.49 4.28 -13.67
C LEU A 87 6.95 4.41 -14.08
N VAL A 88 7.23 4.18 -15.36
CA VAL A 88 8.58 4.21 -15.93
C VAL A 88 8.73 5.41 -16.85
N SER A 89 9.93 5.99 -16.86
CA SER A 89 10.32 7.04 -17.80
C SER A 89 11.69 6.76 -18.39
N PHE A 90 11.98 7.33 -19.56
CA PHE A 90 13.30 7.22 -20.16
C PHE A 90 14.35 7.97 -19.34
N ASN A 91 15.50 7.34 -19.09
CA ASN A 91 16.61 7.92 -18.32
C ASN A 91 17.46 8.88 -19.17
N TRP A 92 16.90 10.04 -19.54
CA TRP A 92 17.64 11.08 -20.26
C TRP A 92 18.81 11.60 -19.43
N ALA A 93 19.95 11.88 -20.08
CA ALA A 93 21.08 12.56 -19.45
C ALA A 93 20.64 13.87 -18.77
N ARG A 94 21.28 14.21 -17.64
CA ARG A 94 20.95 15.39 -16.80
C ARG A 94 20.87 16.71 -17.57
N ASN A 95 21.72 16.90 -18.57
CA ASN A 95 21.78 18.11 -19.39
C ASN A 95 20.69 18.16 -20.48
N ASN A 96 19.89 17.10 -20.63
CA ASN A 96 18.81 17.07 -21.61
C ASN A 96 17.58 17.81 -21.05
N PRO A 97 16.97 18.75 -21.80
CA PRO A 97 15.76 19.46 -21.35
C PRO A 97 14.59 18.53 -20.98
N ARG A 98 14.54 17.31 -21.52
CA ARG A 98 13.53 16.30 -21.17
C ARG A 98 13.70 15.79 -19.74
N ASN A 99 14.92 15.72 -19.21
CA ASN A 99 15.19 15.32 -17.83
C ASN A 99 14.52 16.30 -16.85
N ALA A 100 14.69 17.62 -17.07
CA ALA A 100 14.03 18.65 -16.26
C ALA A 100 12.49 18.56 -16.29
N LYS A 101 11.89 18.14 -17.40
CA LYS A 101 10.43 17.92 -17.49
C LYS A 101 9.98 16.73 -16.65
N ILE A 102 10.77 15.65 -16.63
CA ILE A 102 10.50 14.49 -15.78
C ILE A 102 10.64 14.87 -14.31
N ASP A 103 11.70 15.58 -13.94
CA ASP A 103 11.91 16.04 -12.56
C ASP A 103 10.73 16.92 -12.08
N HIS A 104 10.27 17.84 -12.92
CA HIS A 104 9.09 18.65 -12.63
C HIS A 104 7.81 17.82 -12.51
N PHE A 105 7.58 16.84 -13.41
CA PHE A 105 6.45 15.94 -13.29
C PHE A 105 6.47 15.15 -11.98
N VAL A 106 7.62 14.58 -11.62
CA VAL A 106 7.81 13.81 -10.39
C VAL A 106 7.50 14.66 -9.15
N ASP A 107 8.06 15.86 -9.08
CA ASP A 107 7.81 16.76 -7.94
C ASP A 107 6.33 17.11 -7.79
N ARG A 108 5.63 17.43 -8.90
CA ARG A 108 4.20 17.76 -8.89
C ARG A 108 3.34 16.54 -8.59
N PHE A 109 3.66 15.38 -9.14
CA PHE A 109 2.91 14.14 -8.92
C PHE A 109 2.99 13.70 -7.46
N PHE A 110 4.20 13.64 -6.89
CA PHE A 110 4.39 13.18 -5.51
C PHE A 110 3.83 14.19 -4.50
N SER A 111 4.07 15.49 -4.70
CA SER A 111 3.61 16.53 -3.77
C SER A 111 2.10 16.73 -3.76
N ASN A 112 1.37 16.25 -4.78
CA ASN A 112 -0.08 16.35 -4.88
C ASN A 112 -0.75 14.97 -4.87
N PHE A 113 -0.06 13.94 -4.36
CA PHE A 113 -0.54 12.57 -4.45
C PHE A 113 -1.88 12.35 -3.71
N ASP A 114 -2.11 13.07 -2.62
CA ASP A 114 -3.36 12.97 -1.84
C ASP A 114 -4.61 13.27 -2.68
N ALA A 115 -4.51 14.08 -3.73
CA ALA A 115 -5.61 14.34 -4.67
C ALA A 115 -6.05 13.07 -5.44
N PHE A 116 -5.17 12.06 -5.55
CA PHE A 116 -5.50 10.77 -6.16
C PHE A 116 -6.22 9.81 -5.20
N LEU A 117 -6.20 10.08 -3.90
CA LEU A 117 -6.88 9.27 -2.88
C LEU A 117 -8.37 9.65 -2.75
N ALA A 118 -8.76 10.81 -3.29
CA ALA A 118 -10.12 11.33 -3.29
C ALA A 118 -10.94 10.84 -4.51
N PRO A 119 -12.26 10.66 -4.36
CA PRO A 119 -13.16 10.44 -5.50
C PRO A 119 -13.05 11.57 -6.54
N PRO A 120 -13.27 11.30 -7.85
CA PRO A 120 -13.68 10.04 -8.46
C PRO A 120 -12.50 9.16 -8.91
N ARG A 121 -11.31 9.31 -8.30
CA ARG A 121 -10.12 8.54 -8.70
C ARG A 121 -10.22 7.08 -8.24
N HIS A 122 -9.47 6.21 -8.93
CA HIS A 122 -9.52 4.77 -8.70
C HIS A 122 -9.05 4.39 -7.28
N PRO A 123 -9.78 3.54 -6.53
CA PRO A 123 -9.42 3.18 -5.15
C PRO A 123 -8.00 2.61 -4.97
N LYS A 124 -7.45 1.96 -6.00
CA LYS A 124 -6.06 1.43 -5.99
C LYS A 124 -4.98 2.48 -5.73
N TRP A 125 -5.24 3.78 -5.91
CA TRP A 125 -4.26 4.80 -5.56
C TRP A 125 -3.84 4.73 -4.08
N ARG A 126 -4.70 4.22 -3.19
CA ARG A 126 -4.38 3.99 -1.77
C ARG A 126 -3.32 2.92 -1.52
N GLN A 127 -3.05 2.07 -2.51
CA GLN A 127 -2.08 0.98 -2.42
C GLN A 127 -0.70 1.38 -2.97
N VAL A 128 -0.54 2.60 -3.48
CA VAL A 128 0.75 3.06 -3.99
C VAL A 128 1.74 3.20 -2.84
N ASN A 129 2.93 2.61 -3.02
CA ASN A 129 4.04 2.73 -2.10
C ASN A 129 5.23 3.38 -2.80
N PHE A 130 5.50 4.65 -2.50
CA PHE A 130 6.65 5.36 -3.06
C PHE A 130 8.01 4.82 -2.59
N ALA A 131 8.06 4.15 -1.45
CA ALA A 131 9.30 3.58 -0.93
C ALA A 131 9.67 2.25 -1.61
N ALA A 132 8.74 1.61 -2.33
CA ALA A 132 8.97 0.33 -3.00
C ALA A 132 10.11 0.41 -4.02
N THR A 133 10.96 -0.61 -4.02
CA THR A 133 12.09 -0.78 -4.96
C THR A 133 11.81 -1.95 -5.88
N LEU A 134 12.33 -1.88 -7.10
CA LEU A 134 12.28 -2.97 -8.07
C LEU A 134 13.70 -3.43 -8.37
N GLU A 135 13.94 -4.73 -8.32
CA GLU A 135 15.25 -5.31 -8.60
C GLU A 135 15.68 -5.01 -10.05
N GLY A 136 16.95 -4.66 -10.27
CA GLY A 136 17.47 -4.32 -11.59
C GLY A 136 17.03 -2.96 -12.15
N TRP A 137 16.11 -2.24 -11.50
CA TRP A 137 15.62 -0.94 -11.95
C TRP A 137 16.18 0.22 -11.13
N GLN A 138 16.54 1.31 -11.81
CA GLN A 138 16.99 2.54 -11.16
C GLN A 138 15.83 3.50 -10.91
N ARG A 139 15.60 3.86 -9.65
CA ARG A 139 14.65 4.93 -9.29
C ARG A 139 15.15 6.28 -9.83
N SER A 140 14.22 7.09 -10.36
CA SER A 140 14.53 8.47 -10.76
C SER A 140 15.18 9.25 -9.61
N PRO A 141 16.29 9.97 -9.84
CA PRO A 141 16.92 10.80 -8.82
C PRO A 141 15.97 11.83 -8.20
N ALA A 142 15.05 12.40 -8.98
CA ALA A 142 14.07 13.35 -8.45
C ALA A 142 13.07 12.68 -7.49
N ALA A 143 12.64 11.45 -7.80
CA ALA A 143 11.73 10.69 -6.94
C ALA A 143 12.42 10.32 -5.63
N GLN A 144 13.68 9.87 -5.71
CA GLN A 144 14.49 9.59 -4.52
C GLN A 144 14.65 10.84 -3.65
N ALA A 145 15.03 11.97 -4.25
CA ALA A 145 15.20 13.22 -3.52
C ALA A 145 13.90 13.70 -2.85
N TRP A 146 12.74 13.48 -3.49
CA TRP A 146 11.45 13.80 -2.87
C TRP A 146 11.18 12.91 -1.65
N ILE A 147 11.40 11.60 -1.77
CA ILE A 147 11.19 10.64 -0.67
C ILE A 147 12.08 10.99 0.52
N ASP A 148 13.35 11.34 0.28
CA ASP A 148 14.29 11.70 1.34
C ASP A 148 13.86 12.97 2.06
N ARG A 149 13.37 14.00 1.33
CA ARG A 149 12.78 15.20 1.93
C ARG A 149 11.54 14.89 2.77
N ALA A 150 10.65 14.04 2.25
CA ALA A 150 9.44 13.63 2.98
C ALA A 150 9.78 12.90 4.28
N LYS A 151 10.75 11.97 4.24
CA LYS A 151 11.26 11.27 5.43
C LYS A 151 11.86 12.24 6.45
N ALA A 152 12.71 13.16 6.01
CA ALA A 152 13.30 14.17 6.90
C ALA A 152 12.22 15.06 7.54
N ALA A 153 11.21 15.47 6.77
CA ALA A 153 10.10 16.26 7.29
C ALA A 153 9.23 15.46 8.30
N MET A 154 9.00 14.17 8.06
CA MET A 154 8.32 13.31 9.03
C MET A 154 9.13 13.12 10.31
N ALA A 155 10.44 12.89 10.20
CA ALA A 155 11.33 12.78 11.36
C ALA A 155 11.38 14.09 12.17
N ALA A 156 11.44 15.23 11.49
CA ALA A 156 11.38 16.54 12.13
C ALA A 156 10.04 16.80 12.83
N LYS A 157 8.91 16.37 12.24
CA LYS A 157 7.58 16.46 12.88
C LYS A 157 7.44 15.53 14.07
N ALA A 158 7.96 14.30 13.98
CA ALA A 158 8.00 13.37 15.09
C ALA A 158 8.86 13.92 16.26
N GLY A 159 9.98 14.56 15.95
CA GLY A 159 10.81 15.25 16.96
C GLY A 159 10.29 16.61 17.44
N ALA A 160 9.25 17.16 16.81
CA ALA A 160 8.64 18.45 17.16
C ALA A 160 7.23 18.32 17.78
N GLY A 161 6.69 17.11 17.88
CA GLY A 161 5.31 16.83 18.28
C GLY A 161 5.08 16.51 19.76
N THR A 162 6.14 16.20 20.49
CA THR A 162 6.13 15.94 21.94
C THR A 162 7.56 16.17 22.41
N SER A 163 7.76 16.98 23.45
CA SER A 163 9.09 16.99 24.06
C SER A 163 9.39 15.58 24.59
N ALA A 164 10.65 15.17 24.64
CA ALA A 164 11.03 13.89 25.26
C ALA A 164 10.46 13.78 26.71
N ASP A 165 10.24 14.93 27.35
CA ASP A 165 9.59 15.05 28.65
C ASP A 165 8.07 14.78 28.59
N ASP A 166 7.37 15.19 27.52
CA ASP A 166 5.94 14.91 27.32
C ASP A 166 5.69 13.43 26.99
N GLU A 167 6.54 12.83 26.15
CA GLU A 167 6.50 11.38 25.87
C GLU A 167 6.79 10.57 27.13
N ALA A 168 7.81 10.95 27.90
CA ALA A 168 8.12 10.29 29.15
C ALA A 168 6.97 10.42 30.17
N ARG A 169 6.31 11.58 30.24
CA ARG A 169 5.12 11.80 31.09
C ARG A 169 3.94 10.93 30.66
N ALA A 170 3.65 10.82 29.37
CA ALA A 170 2.58 9.98 28.86
C ALA A 170 2.83 8.48 29.12
N GLN A 171 4.08 8.03 28.98
CA GLN A 171 4.48 6.66 29.31
C GLN A 171 4.38 6.39 30.82
N PHE A 172 4.75 7.35 31.65
CA PHE A 172 4.62 7.26 33.10
C PHE A 172 3.14 7.18 33.55
N ASP A 173 2.26 8.00 32.99
CA ASP A 173 0.83 7.95 33.33
C ASP A 173 0.20 6.61 32.90
N THR A 174 0.62 6.04 31.77
CA THR A 174 0.20 4.70 31.33
C THR A 174 0.72 3.61 32.27
N PHE A 175 1.97 3.72 32.72
CA PHE A 175 2.58 2.79 33.69
C PHE A 175 1.84 2.81 35.03
N LEU A 176 1.50 4.00 35.55
CA LEU A 176 0.72 4.13 36.79
C LEU A 176 -0.69 3.54 36.65
N ALA A 177 -1.32 3.69 35.49
CA ALA A 177 -2.64 3.13 35.21
C ALA A 177 -2.64 1.59 35.13
N GLN A 178 -1.54 0.99 34.67
CA GLN A 178 -1.39 -0.47 34.56
C GLN A 178 -0.89 -1.13 35.85
N ALA A 179 -0.15 -0.40 36.70
CA ALA A 179 0.55 -0.99 37.84
C ALA A 179 -0.34 -1.31 39.06
N ASP A 180 -1.64 -0.98 39.06
CA ASP A 180 -2.59 -1.18 40.18
C ASP A 180 -2.01 -0.84 41.57
N THR A 181 -1.18 0.22 41.64
CA THR A 181 -0.39 0.57 42.82
C THR A 181 -1.11 1.54 43.78
N GLY A 182 -2.37 1.90 43.52
CA GLY A 182 -3.05 2.99 44.23
C GLY A 182 -2.42 4.38 44.00
N ALA A 183 -1.37 4.46 43.17
CA ALA A 183 -0.59 5.67 42.90
C ALA A 183 -1.36 6.74 42.10
N ALA A 184 -2.48 6.36 41.46
CA ALA A 184 -3.42 7.32 40.85
C ALA A 184 -4.06 8.27 41.89
N ALA A 185 -4.06 7.91 43.18
CA ALA A 185 -4.55 8.72 44.29
C ALA A 185 -3.41 9.37 45.13
N ALA A 186 -2.15 9.26 44.69
CA ALA A 186 -1.00 9.82 45.40
C ALA A 186 -0.94 11.35 45.29
N SER A 187 -0.36 12.01 46.30
CA SER A 187 -0.12 13.46 46.27
C SER A 187 0.87 13.85 45.16
N ASP A 188 0.81 15.11 44.72
CA ASP A 188 1.63 15.62 43.62
C ASP A 188 3.14 15.43 43.87
N ASP A 189 3.60 15.57 45.12
CA ASP A 189 4.99 15.36 45.52
C ASP A 189 5.43 13.90 45.38
N GLU A 190 4.54 12.96 45.69
CA GLU A 190 4.81 11.53 45.57
C GLU A 190 4.83 11.10 44.10
N ARG A 191 3.91 11.63 43.27
CA ARG A 191 3.93 11.44 41.82
C ARG A 191 5.23 11.96 41.19
N ALA A 192 5.72 13.13 41.62
CA ALA A 192 6.98 13.69 41.13
C ALA A 192 8.21 12.85 41.53
N ARG A 193 8.18 12.21 42.70
CA ARG A 193 9.22 11.27 43.13
C ARG A 193 9.21 9.99 42.28
N LEU A 194 8.02 9.42 42.07
CA LEU A 194 7.83 8.22 41.25
C LEU A 194 8.22 8.46 39.78
N PHE A 195 7.93 9.63 39.24
CA PHE A 195 8.32 9.99 37.88
C PHE A 195 9.85 10.02 37.71
N ARG A 196 10.60 10.57 38.68
CA ARG A 196 12.07 10.56 38.66
C ARG A 196 12.64 9.14 38.69
N ALA A 197 12.09 8.28 39.53
CA ALA A 197 12.50 6.87 39.59
C ALA A 197 12.19 6.12 38.28
N PHE A 198 11.05 6.41 37.64
CA PHE A 198 10.67 5.85 36.34
C PHE A 198 11.67 6.24 35.23
N LEU A 199 12.10 7.51 35.17
CA LEU A 199 13.08 7.97 34.20
C LEU A 199 14.44 7.27 34.35
N GLU A 200 14.88 7.01 35.59
CA GLU A 200 16.14 6.29 35.86
C GLU A 200 16.05 4.80 35.47
N TRP A 201 14.93 4.15 35.81
CA TRP A 201 14.68 2.76 35.43
C TRP A 201 14.59 2.57 33.91
N SER A 202 13.85 3.45 33.21
CA SER A 202 13.66 3.39 31.76
C SER A 202 14.98 3.54 30.99
N ARG A 203 15.88 4.43 31.45
CA ARG A 203 17.23 4.56 30.87
C ARG A 203 18.07 3.29 31.03
N THR A 204 17.86 2.53 32.10
CA THR A 204 18.59 1.30 32.38
C THR A 204 18.09 0.13 31.53
N GLN A 205 16.82 0.13 31.13
CA GLN A 205 16.24 -0.89 30.24
C GLN A 205 16.64 -0.71 28.77
N ASN A 206 16.85 0.53 28.30
CA ASN A 206 17.19 0.82 26.90
C ASN A 206 18.68 0.62 26.52
N GLN A 207 19.53 0.18 27.47
CA GLN A 207 20.96 -0.07 27.25
C GLN A 207 21.35 -1.56 27.25
N ASN A 208 20.39 -2.48 27.45
CA ASN A 208 20.56 -3.93 27.35
C ASN A 208 19.70 -4.50 26.22
#